data_AF-A0A1G7MD01-F1
#
_entry.id   AF-A0A1G7MD01-F1
#
_cell.length_a   1.000
_cell.length_b   1.000
_cell.length_c   1.000
_cell.angle_alpha   90.00
_cell.angle_beta   90.00
_cell.angle_gamma   90.00
#
_symmetry.space_group_name_H-M   'P 1'
#
loop_
_entity.id
_entity.type
_entity.pdbx_description
1 polymer ?
#
loop_
_entity_poly.entity_id
_entity_poly.type
_entity_poly.pdbx_seq_one_letter_code
_entity_poly.pdbx_strand_id
1 'polypeptide(L)' 'MFGLGMPELILILIIALVVFGPSKLPEMGSALGKTIREFRKSTQEPEEQDVHQSRAEKAG' A
#
# COMPACT_ATOMS: atom_id res chain seq x y z
N MET A 1 9.08 -34.21 -1.43
CA MET A 1 8.22 -34.56 -0.28
C MET A 1 8.30 -33.51 0.83
N PHE A 2 8.27 -32.21 0.48
CA PHE A 2 8.15 -31.09 1.44
C PHE A 2 7.70 -29.88 0.62
N GLY A 3 6.41 -29.87 0.25
CA GLY A 3 5.76 -28.64 -0.17
C GLY A 3 5.26 -27.98 1.09
N LEU A 4 5.61 -26.72 1.34
CA LEU A 4 4.93 -25.93 2.35
C LEU A 4 3.47 -25.83 1.93
N GLY A 5 2.64 -26.69 2.50
CA GLY A 5 1.22 -26.69 2.27
C GLY A 5 0.59 -25.47 2.92
N MET A 6 -0.67 -25.23 2.56
CA MET A 6 -1.48 -24.25 3.24
C MET A 6 -1.51 -24.46 4.78
N PRO A 7 -1.55 -25.70 5.32
CA PRO A 7 -1.53 -25.92 6.77
C PRO A 7 -0.26 -25.40 7.46
N GLU A 8 0.91 -25.66 6.89
CA GLU A 8 2.20 -25.23 7.45
C GLU A 8 2.35 -23.71 7.44
N LEU A 9 1.88 -23.04 6.38
CA LEU A 9 1.86 -21.58 6.31
C LEU A 9 0.93 -20.97 7.36
N ILE A 10 -0.24 -21.58 7.60
CA ILE A 10 -1.16 -21.14 8.65
C ILE A 10 -0.52 -21.28 10.03
N LEU A 11 0.18 -22.39 10.31
CA LEU A 11 0.87 -22.58 11.59
C LEU A 11 1.94 -21.51 11.82
N ILE A 12 2.75 -21.22 10.80
CA ILE A 12 3.76 -20.15 10.85
C ILE A 12 3.09 -18.80 11.09
N LEU A 13 1.99 -18.51 10.38
CA LEU A 13 1.23 -17.28 10.55
C LEU A 13 0.71 -17.13 11.97
N ILE A 14 0.16 -18.20 12.58
CA ILE A 14 -0.30 -18.16 13.97
C ILE A 14 0.86 -17.81 14.93
N ILE A 15 2.02 -18.45 14.77
CA ILE A 15 3.20 -18.15 15.60
C ILE A 15 3.62 -16.68 15.42
N ALA A 16 3.67 -16.20 14.18
CA ALA A 16 4.00 -14.81 13.88
C ALA A 16 2.97 -13.84 14.50
N LEU A 17 1.68 -14.18 14.46
CA LEU A 17 0.60 -13.39 15.07
C LEU A 17 0.68 -13.37 16.59
N VAL A 18 1.17 -14.44 17.23
CA VAL A 18 1.38 -14.44 18.69
C VAL A 18 2.56 -13.55 19.08
N VAL A 19 3.65 -13.58 18.30
CA VAL A 19 4.86 -12.77 18.57
C VAL A 19 4.62 -11.30 18.26
N PHE A 20 4.07 -10.99 17.09
CA PHE A 20 3.88 -9.62 16.61
C PHE A 20 2.51 -9.05 16.97
N GLY A 21 1.49 -9.87 17.16
CA GLY A 21 0.11 -9.45 17.38
C GLY A 21 -0.68 -9.28 16.07
N PRO A 22 -1.98 -9.63 16.04
CA PRO A 22 -2.81 -9.55 14.84
C PRO A 22 -3.06 -8.11 14.37
N SER A 23 -2.95 -7.13 15.25
CA SER A 23 -3.10 -5.71 14.90
C SER A 23 -1.87 -5.13 14.20
N LYS A 24 -0.68 -5.71 14.39
CA LYS A 24 0.57 -5.18 13.80
C LYS A 24 0.69 -5.47 12.30
N LEU A 25 0.22 -6.62 11.83
CA LEU A 25 0.23 -6.94 10.40
C LEU A 25 -0.56 -5.93 9.53
N PRO A 26 -1.82 -5.57 9.83
CA PRO A 26 -2.55 -4.58 9.04
C PRO A 26 -2.02 -3.15 9.23
N GLU A 27 -1.49 -2.81 10.40
CA GLU A 27 -0.85 -1.52 10.67
C GLU A 27 0.38 -1.32 9.76
N MET A 28 1.28 -2.31 9.74
CA MET A 28 2.46 -2.32 8.87
C MET A 28 2.08 -2.38 7.39
N GLY A 29 1.09 -3.22 7.02
CA GLY A 29 0.58 -3.31 5.66
C GLY A 29 -0.02 -2.00 5.15
N SER A 30 -0.73 -1.26 6.01
CA SER A 30 -1.29 0.05 5.68
C SER A 30 -0.21 1.11 5.46
N ALA A 31 0.85 1.10 6.28
CA ALA A 31 1.99 1.99 6.11
C ALA A 31 2.74 1.69 4.80
N LEU A 32 3.11 0.43 4.59
CA LEU A 32 3.79 -0.02 3.36
C LEU A 32 2.93 0.23 2.12
N GLY A 33 1.62 -0.01 2.21
CA GLY A 33 0.68 0.22 1.11
C GLY A 33 0.59 1.69 0.69
N LYS A 34 0.63 2.63 1.65
CA LYS A 34 0.71 4.07 1.36
C LYS A 34 2.01 4.41 0.63
N THR A 35 3.15 3.94 1.15
CA THR A 35 4.45 4.14 0.51
C THR A 35 4.48 3.59 -0.92
N ILE A 36 3.98 2.36 -1.13
CA ILE A 36 3.92 1.73 -2.46
C ILE A 36 3.01 2.53 -3.38
N ARG A 37 1.86 3.02 -2.89
CA ARG A 37 0.92 3.83 -3.67
C ARG A 37 1.54 5.16 -4.12
N GLU A 38 2.22 5.84 -3.22
CA GLU A 38 2.94 7.09 -3.53
C GLU A 38 4.10 6.84 -4.48
N PHE A 39 4.90 5.80 -4.24
CA PHE A 39 5.99 5.38 -5.13
C PHE A 39 5.48 5.07 -6.54
N ARG A 40 4.36 4.34 -6.65
CA ARG A 40 3.69 4.08 -7.93
C ARG A 40 3.14 5.34 -8.58
N LYS A 41 2.67 6.33 -7.82
CA LYS A 41 2.17 7.60 -8.35
C LYS A 41 3.31 8.43 -8.95
N SER A 42 4.42 8.55 -8.22
CA SER A 42 5.61 9.26 -8.69
C SER A 42 6.34 8.56 -9.84
N THR A 43 6.25 7.23 -9.93
CA THR A 43 6.88 6.47 -11.02
C THR A 43 5.99 6.40 -12.28
N GLN A 44 4.67 6.57 -12.14
CA GLN A 44 3.71 6.49 -13.25
C GLN A 44 3.17 7.89 -13.65
N GLU A 45 4.00 8.93 -13.68
CA GLU A 45 3.65 10.18 -14.37
C GLU A 45 3.85 10.02 -15.89
N PRO A 46 2.76 9.99 -16.70
CA PRO A 46 2.68 10.80 -17.89
C PRO A 46 2.05 12.14 -17.52
N GLU A 47 2.64 13.23 -18.00
CA GLU A 47 2.28 14.64 -17.79
C GLU A 47 0.79 14.95 -17.97
N GLU A 48 -0.08 14.83 -16.97
CA GLU A 48 -1.46 15.36 -17.09
C GLU A 48 -2.02 15.83 -15.75
N GLN A 49 -1.36 16.80 -15.07
CA GLN A 49 -2.01 17.59 -14.03
C GLN A 49 -1.56 19.06 -14.07
N ASP A 50 -1.73 19.72 -15.23
CA ASP A 50 -1.65 21.19 -15.31
C ASP A 50 -2.69 21.74 -16.30
N VAL A 51 -3.99 21.60 -16.00
CA VAL A 51 -5.07 22.27 -16.77
C VAL A 51 -6.33 22.46 -15.92
N HIS A 52 -6.25 23.13 -14.75
CA HIS A 52 -7.45 23.80 -14.20
C HIS A 52 -7.21 24.84 -13.10
N GLN A 53 -6.41 25.88 -13.31
CA GLN A 53 -6.43 27.05 -12.40
C GLN A 53 -6.44 28.45 -13.06
N SER A 54 -6.53 28.59 -14.39
CA SER A 54 -6.31 29.90 -15.05
C SER A 54 -7.54 30.65 -15.63
N ARG A 55 -8.80 30.39 -15.25
CA ARG A 55 -9.95 31.11 -15.89
C ARG A 55 -11.05 31.64 -14.97
N ALA A 56 -10.70 32.13 -13.78
CA ALA A 56 -11.62 32.87 -12.91
C ALA A 56 -11.25 34.35 -12.68
N GLU A 57 -10.31 34.93 -13.44
CA GLU A 57 -9.84 36.32 -13.23
C GLU A 57 -10.19 37.29 -14.38
N LYS A 58 -10.83 36.85 -15.46
CA LYS A 58 -11.20 37.74 -16.60
C LYS A 58 -12.70 38.07 -16.64
N ALA A 59 -13.24 38.45 -15.50
CA ALA A 59 -14.53 39.11 -15.38
C ALA A 59 -14.36 40.29 -14.40
N GLY A 60 -13.78 41.37 -14.91
CA GLY A 60 -13.51 42.63 -14.19
C GLY A 60 -13.03 43.68 -15.17
#